data_AF-A0A7C5XQ31-F1
#
_entry.id   AF-A0A7C5XQ31-F1
#
_cell.length_a   1.000
_cell.length_b   1.000
_cell.length_c   1.000
_cell.angle_alpha   90.00
_cell.angle_beta   90.00
_cell.angle_gamma   90.00
#
_symmetry.space_group_name_H-M   'P 1'
#
loop_
_entity.id
_entity.type
_entity.pdbx_description
1 polymer ?
#
loop_
_entity_poly.entity_id
_entity_poly.type
_entity_poly.pdbx_seq_one_letter_code
_entity_poly.pdbx_strand_id
1 'polypeptide(L)'
;MVSEYSKSGVDLGKIRRYHELVKRTFGGGEIGVGHYANAIKLGNHYLSIHVDGVGTKTLLALQTGIIEPVAQDCLAMNTNDLACVGSRPIIAVDYLALEGPNDELVERIIRALKK
;
A
#
# COMPACT_ATOMS: atom_id res chain seq x y z
N MET A 1 2.33 -4.07 29.16
CA MET A 1 2.08 -4.83 27.91
C MET A 1 2.04 -3.92 26.68
N VAL A 2 1.15 -2.90 26.60
CA VAL A 2 1.10 -1.99 25.42
C VAL A 2 2.40 -1.18 25.21
N SER A 3 3.06 -0.72 26.30
CA SER A 3 4.31 0.07 26.18
C SER A 3 5.57 -0.76 25.91
N GLU A 4 5.52 -2.10 26.05
CA GLU A 4 6.64 -2.97 25.66
C GLU A 4 6.52 -3.38 24.18
N TYR A 5 5.30 -3.53 23.68
CA TYR A 5 5.04 -3.83 22.28
C TYR A 5 5.42 -2.67 21.33
N SER A 6 5.29 -1.42 21.79
CA SER A 6 5.81 -0.27 21.06
C SER A 6 7.33 -0.25 20.99
N LYS A 7 8.03 -0.74 22.03
CA LYS A 7 9.49 -0.86 22.05
C LYS A 7 10.00 -1.94 21.10
N SER A 8 9.18 -2.94 20.77
CA SER A 8 9.46 -3.88 19.67
C SER A 8 9.16 -3.32 18.27
N GLY A 9 8.90 -2.01 18.15
CA GLY A 9 8.68 -1.33 16.87
C GLY A 9 7.23 -1.28 16.41
N VAL A 10 6.28 -1.82 17.19
CA VAL A 10 4.86 -1.88 16.81
C VAL A 10 4.02 -0.90 17.65
N ASP A 11 3.81 0.29 17.10
CA ASP A 11 2.96 1.31 17.71
C ASP A 11 1.52 1.24 17.17
N LEU A 12 0.61 0.76 18.00
CA LEU A 12 -0.81 0.62 17.66
C LEU A 12 -1.51 1.96 17.40
N GLY A 13 -1.05 3.06 18.01
CA GLY A 13 -1.58 4.40 17.77
C GLY A 13 -1.24 4.89 16.36
N LYS A 14 0.01 4.68 15.93
CA LYS A 14 0.44 4.98 14.56
C LYS A 14 -0.31 4.14 13.52
N ILE A 15 -0.45 2.84 13.77
CA ILE A 15 -1.19 1.94 12.88
C ILE A 15 -2.64 2.41 12.70
N ARG A 16 -3.32 2.81 13.79
CA ARG A 16 -4.68 3.37 13.69
C ARG A 16 -4.72 4.64 12.85
N ARG A 17 -3.72 5.54 13.00
CA ARG A 17 -3.62 6.75 12.17
C ARG A 17 -3.48 6.41 10.68
N TYR A 18 -2.66 5.41 10.34
CA TYR A 18 -2.53 4.95 8.96
C TYR A 18 -3.82 4.34 8.42
N HIS A 19 -4.52 3.52 9.22
CA HIS A 19 -5.83 3.00 8.84
C HIS A 19 -6.85 4.11 8.56
N GLU A 20 -6.89 5.17 9.38
CA GLU A 20 -7.75 6.32 9.12
C GLU A 20 -7.36 7.06 7.84
N LEU A 21 -6.06 7.24 7.59
CA LEU A 21 -5.58 7.88 6.36
C LEU A 21 -5.94 7.04 5.12
N VAL A 22 -5.71 5.74 5.14
CA VAL A 22 -6.11 4.80 4.08
C VAL A 22 -7.62 4.89 3.86
N LYS A 23 -8.43 4.85 4.93
CA LYS A 23 -9.88 4.95 4.84
C LYS A 23 -10.34 6.26 4.20
N ARG A 24 -9.72 7.40 4.54
CA ARG A 24 -10.02 8.71 3.93
C ARG A 24 -9.55 8.80 2.48
N THR A 25 -8.47 8.10 2.15
CA THR A 25 -7.83 8.17 0.83
C THR A 25 -8.56 7.28 -0.17
N PHE A 26 -8.80 6.01 0.18
CA PHE A 26 -9.31 4.97 -0.72
C PHE A 26 -10.70 4.42 -0.35
N GLY A 27 -11.22 4.76 0.83
CA GLY A 27 -12.45 4.16 1.36
C GLY A 27 -12.21 2.90 2.18
N GLY A 28 -13.27 2.12 2.43
CA GLY A 28 -13.26 0.98 3.36
C GLY A 28 -13.03 -0.40 2.74
N GLY A 29 -13.25 -0.55 1.43
CA GLY A 29 -13.56 -1.86 0.86
C GLY A 29 -14.79 -2.50 1.54
N GLU A 30 -15.03 -3.78 1.30
CA GLU A 30 -16.24 -4.46 1.79
C GLU A 30 -16.19 -4.84 3.26
N ILE A 31 -15.01 -5.23 3.76
CA ILE A 31 -14.84 -5.59 5.17
C ILE A 31 -14.57 -4.35 6.04
N GLY A 32 -14.12 -3.24 5.44
CA GLY A 32 -13.65 -2.07 6.17
C GLY A 32 -12.11 -2.04 6.34
N VAL A 33 -11.59 -0.88 6.77
CA VAL A 33 -10.16 -0.70 7.07
C VAL A 33 -9.85 -1.08 8.51
N GLY A 34 -8.68 -1.68 8.73
CA GLY A 34 -8.17 -2.06 10.05
C GLY A 34 -8.28 -3.54 10.36
N HIS A 35 -8.77 -4.34 9.41
CA HIS A 35 -8.71 -5.79 9.42
C HIS A 35 -7.51 -6.31 8.60
N TYR A 36 -7.17 -7.58 8.80
CA TYR A 36 -6.05 -8.23 8.12
C TYR A 36 -6.26 -8.45 6.62
N ALA A 37 -7.51 -8.41 6.16
CA ALA A 37 -7.89 -8.65 4.78
C ALA A 37 -9.12 -7.83 4.42
N ASN A 38 -9.32 -7.66 3.11
CA ASN A 38 -10.55 -7.15 2.53
C ASN A 38 -11.09 -8.15 1.50
N ALA A 39 -12.27 -7.91 0.98
CA ALA A 39 -12.91 -8.82 0.03
C ALA A 39 -13.44 -8.06 -1.18
N ILE A 40 -13.47 -8.75 -2.32
CA ILE A 40 -14.15 -8.29 -3.52
C ILE A 40 -15.17 -9.34 -3.95
N LYS A 41 -16.36 -8.87 -4.34
CA LYS A 41 -17.37 -9.76 -4.90
C LYS A 41 -17.03 -10.02 -6.37
N LEU A 42 -16.65 -11.26 -6.67
CA LEU A 42 -16.35 -11.71 -8.03
C LEU A 42 -17.40 -12.76 -8.43
N GLY A 43 -18.24 -12.42 -9.41
CA GLY A 43 -19.26 -13.33 -9.93
C GLY A 43 -18.67 -14.43 -10.82
N ASN A 44 -19.16 -14.57 -12.04
CA ASN A 44 -18.67 -15.58 -12.99
C ASN A 44 -17.42 -15.10 -13.77
N HIS A 45 -16.57 -14.29 -13.14
CA HIS A 45 -15.37 -13.73 -13.76
C HIS A 45 -14.12 -14.47 -13.30
N TYR A 46 -13.12 -14.52 -14.18
CA TYR A 46 -11.77 -14.94 -13.82
C TYR A 46 -11.01 -13.79 -13.16
N LEU A 47 -10.13 -14.12 -12.22
CA LEU A 47 -9.26 -13.17 -11.55
C LEU A 47 -7.83 -13.33 -12.07
N SER A 48 -7.29 -12.29 -12.69
CA SER A 48 -5.85 -12.19 -12.96
C SER A 48 -5.18 -11.50 -11.77
N ILE A 49 -4.08 -12.06 -11.28
CA ILE A 49 -3.30 -11.52 -10.18
C ILE A 49 -1.87 -11.36 -10.68
N HIS A 50 -1.27 -10.23 -10.36
CA HIS A 50 0.13 -9.94 -10.63
C HIS A 50 0.72 -9.26 -9.40
N VAL A 51 2.00 -9.49 -9.15
CA VAL A 51 2.74 -8.87 -8.05
C VAL A 51 4.13 -8.47 -8.54
N ASP A 52 4.41 -7.18 -8.42
CA ASP A 52 5.72 -6.58 -8.70
C ASP A 52 5.99 -5.42 -7.74
N GLY A 53 7.27 -5.09 -7.59
CA GLY A 53 7.74 -3.96 -6.80
C GLY A 53 8.39 -2.88 -7.68
N VAL A 54 8.96 -1.88 -7.02
CA VAL A 54 9.67 -0.78 -7.72
C VAL A 54 11.15 -1.09 -7.93
N GLY A 55 11.68 -2.07 -7.20
CA GLY A 55 13.09 -2.45 -7.25
C GLY A 55 14.03 -1.41 -6.65
N THR A 56 15.28 -1.38 -7.12
CA THR A 56 16.37 -0.56 -6.58
C THR A 56 16.16 0.95 -6.75
N LYS A 57 15.18 1.38 -7.55
CA LYS A 57 14.77 2.80 -7.65
C LYS A 57 14.30 3.37 -6.30
N THR A 58 13.83 2.52 -5.39
CA THR A 58 13.53 2.89 -3.99
C THR A 58 14.75 3.45 -3.26
N LEU A 59 15.96 2.93 -3.51
CA LEU A 59 17.20 3.44 -2.89
C LEU A 59 17.49 4.87 -3.35
N LEU A 60 17.31 5.14 -4.65
CA LEU A 60 17.49 6.49 -5.20
C LEU A 60 16.44 7.47 -4.67
N ALA A 61 15.19 7.03 -4.53
CA ALA A 61 14.12 7.83 -3.95
C ALA A 61 14.40 8.22 -2.50
N LEU A 62 14.92 7.28 -1.70
CA LEU A 62 15.36 7.56 -0.33
C LEU A 62 16.54 8.53 -0.28
N GLN A 63 17.53 8.37 -1.16
CA GLN A 63 18.70 9.27 -1.23
C GLN A 63 18.34 10.70 -1.66
N THR A 64 17.38 10.84 -2.56
CA THR A 64 16.97 12.14 -3.12
C THR A 64 15.81 12.80 -2.38
N GLY A 65 15.07 12.04 -1.57
CA GLY A 65 13.83 12.48 -0.94
C GLY A 65 12.62 12.58 -1.88
N ILE A 66 12.76 12.13 -3.14
CA ILE A 66 11.70 12.15 -4.16
C ILE A 66 10.94 10.81 -4.10
N ILE A 67 9.84 10.76 -3.35
CA ILE A 67 9.16 9.51 -2.98
C ILE A 67 7.90 9.25 -3.81
N GLU A 68 7.13 10.30 -4.10
CA GLU A 68 5.81 10.20 -4.70
C GLU A 68 5.79 9.44 -6.03
N PRO A 69 6.76 9.61 -6.95
CA PRO A 69 6.82 8.83 -8.17
C PRO A 69 7.01 7.33 -7.92
N VAL A 70 7.81 6.95 -6.91
CA VAL A 70 8.03 5.54 -6.57
C VAL A 70 6.76 4.88 -6.04
N ALA A 71 5.94 5.60 -5.28
CA ALA A 71 4.63 5.08 -4.86
C ALA A 71 3.72 4.79 -6.07
N GLN A 72 3.75 5.65 -7.08
CA GLN A 72 3.00 5.45 -8.33
C GLN A 72 3.55 4.31 -9.18
N ASP A 73 4.87 4.20 -9.29
CA ASP A 73 5.54 3.11 -9.99
C ASP A 73 5.11 1.74 -9.44
N CYS A 74 4.90 1.64 -8.12
CA CYS A 74 4.45 0.40 -7.47
C CYS A 74 3.10 -0.09 -8.04
N LEU A 75 2.12 0.81 -8.25
CA LEU A 75 0.87 0.43 -8.90
C LEU A 75 1.03 0.25 -10.41
N ALA A 76 1.85 1.08 -11.06
CA ALA A 76 2.02 1.06 -12.50
C ALA A 76 2.62 -0.27 -13.00
N MET A 77 3.62 -0.82 -12.32
CA MET A 77 4.22 -2.11 -12.71
C MET A 77 3.19 -3.25 -12.69
N ASN A 78 2.36 -3.28 -11.66
CA ASN A 78 1.31 -4.28 -11.54
C ASN A 78 0.18 -4.10 -12.57
N THR A 79 -0.28 -2.87 -12.76
CA THR A 79 -1.42 -2.57 -13.64
C THR A 79 -1.08 -2.69 -15.13
N ASN A 80 0.15 -2.35 -15.53
CA ASN A 80 0.61 -2.50 -16.91
C ASN A 80 0.64 -3.96 -17.36
N ASP A 81 1.14 -4.87 -16.51
CA ASP A 81 1.21 -6.29 -16.84
C ASP A 81 -0.17 -6.95 -16.88
N LEU A 82 -1.10 -6.52 -16.02
CA LEU A 82 -2.50 -6.93 -16.10
C LEU A 82 -3.15 -6.44 -17.41
N ALA A 83 -2.82 -5.23 -17.88
CA ALA A 83 -3.36 -4.70 -19.12
C ALA A 83 -2.89 -5.52 -20.35
N CYS A 84 -1.67 -6.04 -20.35
CA CYS A 84 -1.13 -6.88 -21.43
C CYS A 84 -1.91 -8.18 -21.66
N VAL A 85 -2.58 -8.70 -20.62
CA VAL A 85 -3.46 -9.88 -20.73
C VAL A 85 -4.94 -9.51 -20.90
N GLY A 86 -5.24 -8.23 -21.14
CA GLY A 86 -6.61 -7.73 -21.32
C GLY A 86 -7.42 -7.63 -20.02
N SER A 87 -6.77 -7.71 -18.86
CA SER A 87 -7.44 -7.64 -17.57
C SER A 87 -7.61 -6.20 -17.09
N ARG A 88 -8.78 -5.90 -16.51
CA ARG A 88 -9.05 -4.62 -15.85
C ARG A 88 -8.65 -4.71 -14.37
N PRO A 89 -7.72 -3.88 -13.87
CA PRO A 89 -7.43 -3.81 -12.45
C PRO A 89 -8.64 -3.35 -11.64
N ILE A 90 -8.96 -4.08 -10.57
CA ILE A 90 -10.11 -3.78 -9.67
C ILE A 90 -9.72 -3.73 -8.19
N ILE A 91 -8.57 -4.32 -7.84
CA ILE A 91 -8.02 -4.32 -6.49
C ILE A 91 -6.50 -4.38 -6.56
N ALA A 92 -5.83 -3.77 -5.58
CA ALA A 92 -4.41 -3.92 -5.33
C ALA A 92 -4.18 -4.20 -3.84
N VAL A 93 -3.13 -4.93 -3.54
CA VAL A 93 -2.62 -5.16 -2.18
C VAL A 93 -1.15 -4.78 -2.21
N ASP A 94 -0.70 -4.04 -1.22
CA ASP A 94 0.69 -3.61 -1.11
C ASP A 94 1.26 -3.95 0.28
N TYR A 95 2.59 -4.05 0.35
CA TYR A 95 3.34 -4.31 1.58
C TYR A 95 4.56 -3.38 1.66
N LEU A 96 4.53 -2.48 2.66
CA LEU A 96 5.61 -1.53 2.92
C LEU A 96 6.47 -2.00 4.09
N ALA A 97 7.70 -2.40 3.80
CA ALA A 97 8.74 -2.67 4.80
C ALA A 97 9.69 -1.48 4.92
N LEU A 98 10.00 -1.10 6.16
CA LEU A 98 10.91 0.00 6.51
C LEU A 98 11.93 -0.49 7.55
N GLU A 99 13.14 0.07 7.52
CA GLU A 99 14.17 -0.19 8.54
C GLU A 99 13.71 0.25 9.94
N GLY A 100 12.91 1.32 10.01
CA GLY A 100 12.32 1.81 11.24
C GLY A 100 11.07 2.66 10.99
N PRO A 101 10.39 3.10 12.05
CA PRO A 101 9.18 3.91 11.93
C PRO A 101 9.46 5.24 11.23
N ASN A 102 8.83 5.48 10.07
CA ASN A 102 8.90 6.75 9.35
C ASN A 102 7.51 7.20 8.91
N ASP A 103 6.86 7.94 9.80
CA ASP A 103 5.47 8.34 9.64
C ASP A 103 5.26 9.28 8.44
N GLU A 104 6.19 10.21 8.21
CA GLU A 104 6.13 11.14 7.08
C GLU A 104 6.23 10.40 5.74
N LEU A 105 7.16 9.44 5.63
CA LEU A 105 7.33 8.63 4.44
C LEU A 105 6.06 7.82 4.13
N VAL A 106 5.49 7.15 5.13
CA VAL A 106 4.27 6.35 5.00
C VAL A 106 3.11 7.21 4.52
N GLU A 107 2.91 8.39 5.13
CA GLU A 107 1.82 9.29 4.76
C GLU A 107 1.99 9.86 3.33
N ARG A 108 3.24 10.17 2.92
CA ARG A 108 3.55 10.59 1.54
C ARG A 108 3.23 9.49 0.53
N ILE A 109 3.62 8.25 0.81
CA ILE A 109 3.32 7.09 -0.06
C ILE A 109 1.81 6.89 -0.20
N ILE A 110 1.07 6.83 0.92
CA ILE A 110 -0.40 6.63 0.91
C ILE A 110 -1.10 7.71 0.08
N ARG A 111 -0.71 8.98 0.25
CA ARG A 111 -1.30 10.10 -0.51
C ARG A 111 -0.92 10.05 -1.98
N ALA A 112 0.32 9.67 -2.27
CA ALA A 112 0.80 9.57 -3.64
C ALA A 112 -0.01 8.52 -4.41
N LEU A 113 -0.26 7.33 -3.83
CA LEU A 113 -1.01 6.22 -4.43
C LEU A 113 -2.44 6.57 -4.92
N LYS A 114 -3.03 7.68 -4.46
CA LYS A 114 -4.37 8.13 -4.92
C LYS A 114 -4.34 8.95 -6.21
N LYS A 115 -3.22 9.61 -6.50
CA LYS A 115 -3.08 10.48 -7.68
C LYS A 115 -3.20 9.68 -8.96
#